data_AF-A0A9P9X5P9-F1
#
_entry.id   AF-A0A9P9X5P9-F1
#
_cell.length_a   1.000
_cell.length_b   1.000
_cell.length_c   1.000
_cell.angle_alpha   90.00
_cell.angle_beta   90.00
_cell.angle_gamma   90.00
#
_symmetry.space_group_name_H-M   'P 1'
#
loop_
_entity.id
_entity.type
_entity.pdbx_description
1 polymer ?
#
loop_
_entity_poly.entity_id
_entity_poly.type
_entity_poly.pdbx_seq_one_letter_code
_entity_poly.pdbx_strand_id
1 'polypeptide(L)'
;MSFRRAPLVSLALTLLPLVVADDHPYVADSVCDCYLTNTSESYFSNHLFFDFRNLGQYAGVPDALTDWDASANANTTSDYFNTDAWNTIWGIQNWNNTDRKGKDGNDATVNMVNSPNNIYIEKNNDKDATSDTFMSMRTVRFEDFQSSAEMESVSMGYHFVSVRMLARTLGDPGACTALFTYREADKYANVQEADIEVLTKDPDDRIQYTNQPSFDSSGNTIDKSTQNGTMPKGTSWRDWAVHRLDWDAKDSTWLVDGSEVSSISFQVPRDPSRVMLNSWSDGGSWSGVMEVGHSAVMQIQWIEMVFNSTESSSKRDVLDNSFHQAGLGPRGQLDRRRGEGKCQIVCSIDSSNTIGAAVMLHNGTAPGQLLGQSSAMAFWVPVALMSAMFYQLWA
;
A
#
# COMPACT_ATOMS: atom_id res chain seq x y z
N MET A 1 -71.34 -38.51 -5.01
CA MET A 1 -70.37 -37.79 -5.85
C MET A 1 -69.63 -36.80 -4.98
N SER A 2 -68.34 -37.01 -4.74
CA SER A 2 -67.49 -36.17 -3.88
C SER A 2 -66.36 -35.61 -4.74
N PHE A 3 -66.31 -34.28 -4.88
CA PHE A 3 -65.23 -33.59 -5.59
C PHE A 3 -64.10 -33.30 -4.61
N ARG A 4 -62.93 -33.91 -4.82
CA ARG A 4 -61.69 -33.56 -4.11
C ARG A 4 -61.04 -32.34 -4.79
N ARG A 5 -60.79 -31.28 -4.00
CA ARG A 5 -59.96 -30.14 -4.40
C ARG A 5 -58.48 -30.55 -4.41
N ALA A 6 -57.77 -30.23 -5.49
CA ALA A 6 -56.30 -30.31 -5.54
C ALA A 6 -55.68 -29.06 -4.89
N PRO A 7 -54.51 -29.15 -4.23
CA PRO A 7 -53.84 -27.98 -3.68
C PRO A 7 -53.00 -27.28 -4.75
N LEU A 8 -53.11 -25.95 -4.81
CA LEU A 8 -52.20 -25.07 -5.54
C LEU A 8 -50.86 -25.06 -4.80
N VAL A 9 -49.81 -25.59 -5.44
CA VAL A 9 -48.42 -25.43 -4.98
C VAL A 9 -47.92 -24.09 -5.50
N SER A 10 -47.76 -23.11 -4.61
CA SER A 10 -47.06 -21.86 -4.92
C SER A 10 -45.56 -22.12 -5.02
N LEU A 11 -45.01 -21.98 -6.23
CA LEU A 11 -43.57 -22.04 -6.46
C LEU A 11 -42.98 -20.65 -6.16
N ALA A 12 -42.36 -20.48 -5.00
CA ALA A 12 -41.57 -19.29 -4.70
C ALA A 12 -40.23 -19.40 -5.43
N LEU A 13 -40.02 -18.60 -6.49
CA LEU A 13 -38.69 -18.42 -7.10
C LEU A 13 -37.82 -17.60 -6.15
N THR A 14 -36.85 -18.24 -5.49
CA THR A 14 -35.77 -17.55 -4.81
C THR A 14 -34.79 -17.01 -5.86
N LEU A 15 -34.75 -15.69 -6.04
CA LEU A 15 -33.67 -15.00 -6.75
C LEU A 15 -32.39 -15.14 -5.91
N LEU A 16 -31.63 -16.20 -6.17
CA LEU A 16 -30.25 -16.29 -5.72
C LEU A 16 -29.44 -15.26 -6.52
N PRO A 17 -28.65 -14.38 -5.88
CA PRO A 17 -27.72 -13.54 -6.60
C PRO A 17 -26.73 -14.45 -7.33
N LEU A 18 -26.70 -14.35 -8.66
CA LEU A 18 -25.64 -14.91 -9.48
C LEU A 18 -24.34 -14.21 -9.08
N VAL A 19 -23.53 -14.87 -8.26
CA VAL A 19 -22.11 -14.54 -8.12
C VAL A 19 -21.52 -14.88 -9.48
N VAL A 20 -21.29 -13.85 -10.31
CA VAL A 20 -20.50 -14.01 -11.52
C VAL A 20 -19.09 -14.29 -11.03
N ALA A 21 -18.60 -15.50 -11.28
CA ALA A 21 -17.19 -15.81 -11.05
C ALA A 21 -16.38 -14.82 -11.89
N ASP A 22 -15.47 -14.09 -11.23
CA ASP A 22 -14.59 -13.15 -11.89
C ASP A 22 -13.60 -13.96 -12.74
N ASP A 23 -13.94 -14.18 -14.02
CA ASP A 23 -13.29 -15.13 -14.94
C ASP A 23 -12.01 -14.54 -15.58
N HIS A 24 -11.40 -13.55 -14.91
CA HIS A 24 -10.20 -12.87 -15.40
C HIS A 24 -8.95 -13.74 -15.14
N PRO A 25 -8.16 -14.07 -16.18
CA PRO A 25 -7.00 -14.92 -16.01
C PRO A 25 -5.87 -14.16 -15.29
N TYR A 26 -5.18 -14.87 -14.41
CA TYR A 26 -3.88 -14.43 -13.88
C TYR A 26 -2.87 -14.32 -15.02
N VAL A 27 -2.10 -13.24 -15.01
CA VAL A 27 -1.06 -12.98 -16.01
C VAL A 27 0.22 -12.51 -15.33
N ALA A 28 1.36 -12.73 -15.98
CA ALA A 28 2.60 -12.11 -15.57
C ALA A 28 2.56 -10.60 -15.88
N ASP A 29 3.29 -9.80 -15.10
CA ASP A 29 3.35 -8.35 -15.31
C ASP A 29 3.84 -7.96 -16.71
N SER A 30 4.72 -8.77 -17.30
CA SER A 30 5.20 -8.59 -18.68
C SER A 30 4.11 -8.63 -19.76
N VAL A 31 2.91 -9.11 -19.40
CA VAL A 31 1.74 -9.16 -20.28
C VAL A 31 0.92 -7.87 -20.19
N CYS A 32 1.00 -7.15 -19.08
CA CYS A 32 0.20 -5.97 -18.80
C CYS A 32 0.84 -4.72 -19.43
N ASP A 33 0.05 -3.93 -20.16
CA ASP A 33 0.52 -2.60 -20.62
C ASP A 33 0.24 -1.52 -19.58
N CYS A 34 -0.81 -1.70 -18.79
CA CYS A 34 -1.17 -0.80 -17.71
C CYS A 34 -2.01 -1.50 -16.63
N TYR A 35 -2.08 -0.84 -15.48
CA TYR A 35 -2.77 -1.32 -14.30
C TYR A 35 -3.88 -0.35 -13.89
N LEU A 36 -4.98 -0.90 -13.41
CA LEU A 36 -6.04 -0.19 -12.71
C LEU A 36 -6.11 -0.63 -11.26
N THR A 37 -6.58 0.28 -10.43
CA THR A 37 -7.05 0.00 -9.09
C THR A 37 -8.55 0.30 -9.01
N ASN A 38 -9.20 -0.23 -7.99
CA ASN A 38 -10.65 -0.08 -7.75
C ASN A 38 -11.08 1.36 -7.37
N THR A 39 -10.14 2.26 -7.07
CA THR A 39 -10.39 3.66 -6.72
C THR A 39 -9.92 4.64 -7.78
N SER A 40 -9.01 4.23 -8.68
CA SER A 40 -8.44 5.15 -9.66
C SER A 40 -9.24 5.19 -10.95
N GLU A 41 -9.50 6.41 -11.44
CA GLU A 41 -10.02 6.64 -12.79
C GLU A 41 -8.90 6.58 -13.85
N SER A 42 -7.63 6.48 -13.43
CA SER A 42 -6.45 6.58 -14.29
C SER A 42 -5.62 5.31 -14.31
N TYR A 43 -4.93 5.09 -15.42
CA TYR A 43 -4.02 3.96 -15.58
C TYR A 43 -2.65 4.23 -14.98
N PHE A 44 -2.11 3.22 -14.30
CA PHE A 44 -0.71 3.14 -13.88
C PHE A 44 0.11 2.33 -14.89
N SER A 45 1.39 2.62 -14.99
CA SER A 45 2.26 1.99 -16.00
C SER A 45 3.23 0.97 -15.45
N ASN A 46 3.34 0.84 -14.13
CA ASN A 46 4.29 -0.03 -13.47
C ASN A 46 3.62 -0.73 -12.30
N HIS A 47 4.10 -1.92 -11.97
CA HIS A 47 3.71 -2.71 -10.80
C HIS A 47 4.95 -3.27 -10.11
N LEU A 48 4.98 -3.22 -8.78
CA LEU A 48 6.02 -3.81 -7.93
C LEU A 48 5.37 -4.47 -6.70
N PHE A 49 5.86 -5.65 -6.34
CA PHE A 49 5.39 -6.38 -5.16
C PHE A 49 6.54 -6.98 -4.34
N PHE A 50 6.76 -6.51 -3.11
CA PHE A 50 7.71 -7.08 -2.15
C PHE A 50 6.99 -8.03 -1.19
N ASP A 51 7.48 -9.27 -1.09
CA ASP A 51 6.89 -10.30 -0.23
C ASP A 51 7.87 -10.76 0.85
N PHE A 52 7.59 -10.42 2.10
CA PHE A 52 8.43 -10.79 3.25
C PHE A 52 7.90 -12.01 3.99
N ARG A 53 6.83 -12.66 3.51
CA ARG A 53 6.13 -13.73 4.23
C ARG A 53 6.88 -15.04 4.31
N ASN A 54 7.89 -15.25 3.46
CA ASN A 54 8.66 -16.49 3.40
C ASN A 54 10.15 -16.23 3.12
N LEU A 55 10.83 -15.65 4.12
CA LEU A 55 12.24 -15.28 4.10
C LEU A 55 12.99 -15.89 5.30
N GLY A 56 12.61 -17.10 5.71
CA GLY A 56 13.14 -17.77 6.90
C GLY A 56 14.67 -17.88 6.95
N GLN A 57 15.33 -17.96 5.79
CA GLN A 57 16.79 -17.97 5.67
C GLN A 57 17.46 -16.63 6.05
N TYR A 58 16.71 -15.52 6.04
CA TYR A 58 17.18 -14.19 6.42
C TYR A 58 16.67 -13.78 7.81
N ALA A 59 15.83 -14.61 8.45
CA ALA A 59 15.21 -14.26 9.71
C ALA A 59 16.21 -14.24 10.86
N GLY A 60 16.35 -13.09 11.50
CA GLY A 60 17.18 -12.86 12.67
C GLY A 60 16.89 -11.49 13.28
N VAL A 61 16.57 -11.46 14.57
CA VAL A 61 16.36 -10.21 15.31
C VAL A 61 17.73 -9.76 15.85
N PRO A 62 18.35 -8.70 15.31
CA PRO A 62 19.63 -8.23 15.81
C PRO A 62 19.47 -7.51 17.15
N ASP A 63 20.47 -7.58 18.02
CA ASP A 63 20.49 -6.74 19.22
C ASP A 63 20.50 -5.25 18.84
N ALA A 64 19.82 -4.41 19.61
CA ALA A 64 19.83 -2.97 19.39
C ALA A 64 21.19 -2.38 19.76
N LEU A 65 21.72 -1.49 18.93
CA LEU A 65 23.04 -0.88 19.14
C LEU A 65 22.89 0.31 20.09
N THR A 66 23.47 0.19 21.28
CA THR A 66 23.41 1.22 22.34
C THR A 66 24.35 2.40 22.10
N ASP A 67 25.19 2.34 21.06
CA ASP A 67 26.13 3.38 20.68
C ASP A 67 25.63 4.13 19.45
N TRP A 68 25.77 5.46 19.47
CA TRP A 68 25.27 6.36 18.43
C TRP A 68 25.99 6.14 17.09
N ASP A 69 27.33 6.11 17.11
CA ASP A 69 28.14 5.97 15.90
C ASP A 69 28.01 4.56 15.33
N ALA A 70 27.93 3.54 16.18
CA ALA A 70 27.63 2.18 15.76
C ALA A 70 26.24 2.08 15.09
N SER A 71 25.24 2.79 15.62
CA SER A 71 23.90 2.84 15.00
C SER A 71 23.95 3.44 13.59
N ALA A 72 24.62 4.57 13.42
CA ALA A 72 24.75 5.26 12.12
C ALA A 72 25.56 4.46 11.09
N ASN A 73 26.54 3.68 11.54
CA ASN A 73 27.45 2.93 10.67
C ASN A 73 27.16 1.42 10.65
N ALA A 74 25.98 1.01 11.11
CA ALA A 74 25.62 -0.40 11.12
C ALA A 74 25.57 -0.96 9.70
N ASN A 75 25.99 -2.22 9.55
CA ASN A 75 25.70 -2.97 8.33
C ASN A 75 24.21 -3.33 8.27
N THR A 76 23.73 -3.66 7.08
CA THR A 76 22.42 -4.29 6.90
C THR A 76 22.36 -5.64 7.63
N THR A 77 21.17 -6.01 8.07
CA THR A 77 20.96 -7.14 9.00
C THR A 77 20.94 -8.50 8.32
N SER A 78 20.82 -8.53 6.99
CA SER A 78 20.93 -9.73 6.17
C SER A 78 21.25 -9.39 4.71
N ASP A 79 21.72 -10.38 3.94
CA ASP A 79 22.04 -10.21 2.52
C ASP A 79 20.82 -9.84 1.66
N TYR A 80 19.59 -10.08 2.14
CA TYR A 80 18.36 -9.66 1.45
C TYR A 80 18.37 -8.16 1.11
N PHE A 81 18.77 -7.33 2.09
CA PHE A 81 18.84 -5.88 1.97
C PHE A 81 20.06 -5.38 1.17
N ASN A 82 20.93 -6.29 0.71
CA ASN A 82 22.07 -5.98 -0.16
C ASN A 82 21.89 -6.50 -1.59
N THR A 83 20.74 -7.11 -1.90
CA THR A 83 20.46 -7.60 -3.26
C THR A 83 20.30 -6.43 -4.23
N ASP A 84 20.65 -6.65 -5.50
CA ASP A 84 20.41 -5.65 -6.56
C ASP A 84 18.93 -5.29 -6.62
N ALA A 85 18.04 -6.27 -6.48
CA ALA A 85 16.60 -6.06 -6.50
C ALA A 85 16.09 -5.14 -5.38
N TRP A 86 16.68 -5.22 -4.18
CA TRP A 86 16.40 -4.29 -3.09
C TRP A 86 17.01 -2.91 -3.37
N ASN A 87 18.33 -2.85 -3.58
CA ASN A 87 19.10 -1.61 -3.71
C ASN A 87 18.71 -0.77 -4.93
N THR A 88 18.06 -1.40 -5.91
CA THR A 88 17.53 -0.73 -7.08
C THR A 88 16.28 0.10 -6.77
N ILE A 89 15.48 -0.33 -5.79
CA ILE A 89 14.24 0.36 -5.39
C ILE A 89 14.44 1.15 -4.11
N TRP A 90 15.05 0.56 -3.09
CA TRP A 90 15.12 1.12 -1.74
C TRP A 90 16.56 1.45 -1.32
N GLY A 91 16.71 2.59 -0.67
CA GLY A 91 17.90 2.96 0.11
C GLY A 91 17.56 2.97 1.60
N ILE A 92 18.34 2.23 2.39
CA ILE A 92 18.23 2.26 3.86
C ILE A 92 19.05 3.44 4.38
N GLN A 93 18.44 4.25 5.24
CA GLN A 93 19.01 5.52 5.68
C GLN A 93 19.82 5.40 6.97
N ASN A 94 20.77 6.32 7.12
CA ASN A 94 21.61 6.44 8.31
C ASN A 94 21.87 7.90 8.75
N TRP A 95 21.08 8.83 8.25
CA TRP A 95 21.15 10.24 8.65
C TRP A 95 20.66 10.44 10.09
N ASN A 96 20.94 11.61 10.66
CA ASN A 96 20.52 11.99 12.00
C ASN A 96 19.92 13.40 12.06
N ASN A 97 19.25 13.73 13.16
CA ASN A 97 18.56 15.01 13.31
C ASN A 97 19.40 16.15 13.91
N THR A 98 20.69 15.97 14.22
CA THR A 98 21.45 16.95 15.05
C THR A 98 21.56 18.33 14.41
N ASP A 99 21.51 18.41 13.09
CA ASP A 99 21.57 19.67 12.36
C ASP A 99 20.27 20.48 12.45
N ARG A 100 19.13 19.81 12.65
CA ARG A 100 17.79 20.43 12.66
C ARG A 100 17.13 20.47 14.03
N LYS A 101 17.55 19.61 14.96
CA LYS A 101 16.97 19.50 16.30
C LYS A 101 16.89 20.85 17.01
N GLY A 102 15.68 21.28 17.37
CA GLY A 102 15.44 22.53 18.08
C GLY A 102 15.65 23.80 17.24
N LYS A 103 15.74 23.69 15.91
CA LYS A 103 15.93 24.82 14.97
C LYS A 103 14.75 24.94 14.01
N ASP A 104 14.51 26.15 13.51
CA ASP A 104 13.54 26.43 12.43
C ASP A 104 12.12 25.88 12.69
N GLY A 105 11.68 25.85 13.95
CA GLY A 105 10.38 25.33 14.35
C GLY A 105 10.31 23.82 14.58
N ASN A 106 11.40 23.08 14.34
CA ASN A 106 11.52 21.69 14.78
C ASN A 106 11.61 21.65 16.31
N ASP A 107 10.70 20.90 16.94
CA ASP A 107 10.53 20.82 18.39
C ASP A 107 11.11 19.52 19.00
N ALA A 108 11.97 18.82 18.25
CA ALA A 108 12.64 17.62 18.72
C ALA A 108 13.45 17.87 19.99
N THR A 109 13.27 17.01 21.00
CA THR A 109 13.96 17.10 22.29
C THR A 109 15.06 16.05 22.45
N VAL A 110 15.03 15.00 21.63
CA VAL A 110 15.95 13.87 21.64
C VAL A 110 16.80 13.84 20.37
N ASN A 111 18.07 13.47 20.50
CA ASN A 111 18.91 13.20 19.33
C ASN A 111 18.43 11.90 18.69
N MET A 112 18.21 11.89 17.39
CA MET A 112 17.69 10.75 16.65
C MET A 112 18.66 10.39 15.52
N VAL A 113 18.93 9.10 15.35
CA VAL A 113 19.73 8.56 14.24
C VAL A 113 19.03 7.36 13.61
N ASN A 114 18.96 7.33 12.29
CA ASN A 114 18.51 6.15 11.56
C ASN A 114 19.61 5.08 11.56
N SER A 115 19.23 3.82 11.76
CA SER A 115 20.16 2.70 11.79
C SER A 115 19.70 1.58 10.86
N PRO A 116 20.58 1.12 9.94
CA PRO A 116 20.32 -0.09 9.17
C PRO A 116 20.04 -1.33 10.03
N ASN A 117 20.57 -1.37 11.25
CA ASN A 117 20.34 -2.43 12.23
C ASN A 117 18.89 -2.49 12.75
N ASN A 118 18.08 -1.48 12.46
CA ASN A 118 16.68 -1.44 12.87
C ASN A 118 15.71 -1.91 11.79
N ILE A 119 16.23 -2.34 10.62
CA ILE A 119 15.45 -2.97 9.56
C ILE A 119 15.91 -4.42 9.42
N TYR A 120 15.03 -5.38 9.70
CA TYR A 120 15.37 -6.81 9.70
C TYR A 120 14.19 -7.70 9.33
N ILE A 121 14.49 -8.94 8.94
CA ILE A 121 13.48 -9.99 8.77
C ILE A 121 13.37 -10.76 10.08
N GLU A 122 12.16 -11.00 10.56
CA GLU A 122 11.93 -11.85 11.73
C GLU A 122 10.89 -12.93 11.48
N LYS A 123 10.94 -13.99 12.30
CA LYS A 123 9.98 -15.09 12.24
C LYS A 123 8.63 -14.62 12.76
N ASN A 124 7.57 -15.05 12.09
CA ASN A 124 6.23 -14.83 12.59
C ASN A 124 5.90 -15.88 13.66
N ASN A 125 5.83 -15.42 14.92
CA ASN A 125 5.49 -16.26 16.06
C ASN A 125 4.05 -16.03 16.56
N ASP A 126 3.22 -15.37 15.76
CA ASP A 126 1.80 -15.18 16.09
C ASP A 126 1.10 -16.53 16.24
N LYS A 127 0.15 -16.59 17.18
CA LYS A 127 -0.74 -17.74 17.30
C LYS A 127 -1.62 -17.77 16.05
N ASP A 128 -1.49 -18.83 15.24
CA ASP A 128 -2.16 -18.99 13.95
C ASP A 128 -1.61 -18.08 12.83
N ALA A 129 -0.29 -17.87 12.82
CA ALA A 129 0.43 -17.14 11.78
C ALA A 129 0.09 -17.64 10.36
N THR A 130 -0.23 -16.68 9.48
CA THR A 130 -0.49 -16.91 8.04
C THR A 130 0.75 -16.70 7.17
N SER A 131 1.88 -16.33 7.78
CA SER A 131 3.19 -16.17 7.15
C SER A 131 4.27 -16.82 8.02
N ASP A 132 5.42 -17.18 7.42
CA ASP A 132 6.58 -17.68 8.15
C ASP A 132 7.43 -16.55 8.73
N THR A 133 7.48 -15.42 8.02
CA THR A 133 8.26 -14.23 8.38
C THR A 133 7.52 -12.93 8.07
N PHE A 134 8.13 -11.81 8.44
CA PHE A 134 7.80 -10.46 8.00
C PHE A 134 9.04 -9.55 8.16
N MET A 135 9.01 -8.37 7.56
CA MET A 135 10.01 -7.32 7.79
C MET A 135 9.61 -6.46 8.98
N SER A 136 10.59 -6.02 9.75
CA SER A 136 10.41 -5.16 10.92
C SER A 136 11.27 -3.91 10.82
N MET A 137 10.67 -2.76 11.12
CA MET A 137 11.31 -1.45 11.23
C MET A 137 11.11 -0.96 12.66
N ARG A 138 12.16 -0.96 13.48
CA ARG A 138 12.07 -0.61 14.91
C ARG A 138 12.59 0.79 15.22
N THR A 139 12.09 1.34 16.31
CA THR A 139 12.69 2.48 16.99
C THR A 139 12.88 2.15 18.47
N VAL A 140 14.01 2.54 19.05
CA VAL A 140 14.39 2.22 20.44
C VAL A 140 14.92 3.47 21.15
N ARG A 141 14.42 3.73 22.35
CA ARG A 141 14.88 4.85 23.18
C ARG A 141 16.02 4.40 24.08
N PHE A 142 17.21 4.95 23.85
CA PHE A 142 18.34 4.88 24.77
C PHE A 142 18.39 6.12 25.67
N GLU A 143 19.29 6.13 26.66
CA GLU A 143 19.46 7.28 27.57
C GLU A 143 19.69 8.58 26.78
N ASP A 144 20.66 8.57 25.88
CA ASP A 144 21.13 9.78 25.19
C ASP A 144 20.45 10.05 23.84
N PHE A 145 19.86 9.02 23.21
CA PHE A 145 19.34 9.14 21.85
C PHE A 145 18.19 8.19 21.52
N GLN A 146 17.52 8.43 20.39
CA GLN A 146 16.60 7.52 19.76
C GLN A 146 17.29 6.87 18.55
N SER A 147 17.36 5.54 18.53
CA SER A 147 17.70 4.80 17.32
C SER A 147 16.42 4.55 16.52
N SER A 148 16.40 4.89 15.23
CA SER A 148 15.20 4.83 14.37
C SER A 148 15.48 4.03 13.10
N ALA A 149 14.45 3.78 12.30
CA ALA A 149 14.54 3.09 11.02
C ALA A 149 13.89 3.92 9.92
N GLU A 150 14.56 4.04 8.77
CA GLU A 150 13.97 4.65 7.58
C GLU A 150 14.51 3.98 6.32
N MET A 151 13.62 3.78 5.36
CA MET A 151 13.97 3.44 4.00
C MET A 151 13.23 4.34 3.02
N GLU A 152 13.91 4.72 1.95
CA GLU A 152 13.40 5.63 0.95
C GLU A 152 13.55 4.99 -0.42
N SER A 153 12.63 5.29 -1.33
CA SER A 153 12.81 4.88 -2.71
C SER A 153 13.99 5.65 -3.33
N VAL A 154 14.91 4.95 -4.00
CA VAL A 154 16.08 5.56 -4.67
C VAL A 154 15.63 6.55 -5.74
N SER A 155 14.54 6.23 -6.44
CA SER A 155 13.90 7.13 -7.39
C SER A 155 13.02 8.15 -6.65
N MET A 156 13.17 9.42 -7.01
CA MET A 156 12.21 10.50 -6.69
C MET A 156 11.22 10.72 -7.85
N GLY A 157 11.15 9.77 -8.78
CA GLY A 157 10.38 9.90 -10.02
C GLY A 157 8.95 9.40 -9.91
N TYR A 158 8.51 8.85 -8.78
CA TYR A 158 7.17 8.31 -8.61
C TYR A 158 6.13 9.43 -8.64
N HIS A 159 5.18 9.33 -9.56
CA HIS A 159 4.19 10.37 -9.78
C HIS A 159 2.84 9.72 -9.98
N PHE A 160 1.89 10.01 -9.09
CA PHE A 160 0.66 9.25 -8.92
C PHE A 160 0.95 7.78 -8.59
N VAL A 161 0.58 7.38 -7.38
CA VAL A 161 0.96 6.11 -6.78
C VAL A 161 -0.23 5.54 -6.05
N SER A 162 -0.55 4.28 -6.30
CA SER A 162 -1.26 3.45 -5.34
C SER A 162 -0.22 2.59 -4.63
N VAL A 163 0.02 2.85 -3.36
CA VAL A 163 0.93 2.07 -2.51
C VAL A 163 0.15 1.50 -1.35
N ARG A 164 0.43 0.23 -1.04
CA ARG A 164 -0.24 -0.49 0.03
C ARG A 164 0.71 -1.46 0.72
N MET A 165 0.47 -1.67 2.00
CA MET A 165 1.21 -2.62 2.82
C MET A 165 0.28 -3.38 3.73
N LEU A 166 0.50 -4.69 3.89
CA LEU A 166 -0.05 -5.42 5.03
C LEU A 166 0.88 -5.23 6.20
N ALA A 167 0.47 -4.39 7.15
CA ALA A 167 1.32 -3.97 8.25
C ALA A 167 0.55 -3.93 9.57
N ARG A 168 1.33 -3.82 10.65
CA ARG A 168 0.84 -3.47 12.00
C ARG A 168 1.92 -2.72 12.75
N THR A 169 1.52 -1.94 13.75
CA THR A 169 2.44 -1.28 14.66
C THR A 169 2.29 -1.85 16.07
N LEU A 170 3.41 -2.11 16.74
CA LEU A 170 3.46 -2.63 18.10
C LEU A 170 4.44 -1.82 18.95
N GLY A 171 4.37 -2.03 20.27
CA GLY A 171 5.28 -1.44 21.24
C GLY A 171 4.67 -0.28 22.03
N ASP A 172 5.56 0.53 22.57
CA ASP A 172 5.29 1.52 23.60
C ASP A 172 4.91 2.90 23.04
N PRO A 173 4.19 3.73 23.82
CA PRO A 173 3.90 5.12 23.48
C PRO A 173 5.16 5.96 23.22
N GLY A 174 5.02 6.94 22.31
CA GLY A 174 6.09 7.92 22.02
C GLY A 174 6.81 7.71 20.69
N ALA A 175 6.23 6.97 19.74
CA ALA A 175 6.78 6.76 18.39
C ALA A 175 5.75 7.10 17.30
N CYS A 176 6.28 7.32 16.10
CA CYS A 176 5.54 7.37 14.85
C CYS A 176 6.03 6.24 13.94
N THR A 177 5.11 5.53 13.30
CA THR A 177 5.40 4.66 12.16
C THR A 177 4.65 5.18 10.94
N ALA A 178 5.32 5.21 9.80
CA ALA A 178 4.75 5.86 8.62
C ALA A 178 5.04 5.14 7.32
N LEU A 179 4.10 5.32 6.39
CA LEU A 179 4.25 5.13 4.95
C LEU A 179 3.82 6.44 4.30
N PHE A 180 4.68 7.05 3.51
CA PHE A 180 4.41 8.37 2.95
C PHE A 180 5.08 8.59 1.60
N THR A 181 4.60 9.60 0.88
CA THR A 181 5.31 10.15 -0.28
C THR A 181 5.99 11.45 0.12
N TYR A 182 7.18 11.73 -0.41
CA TYR A 182 7.91 12.94 -0.01
C TYR A 182 8.71 13.55 -1.15
N ARG A 183 8.66 14.88 -1.22
CA ARG A 183 9.54 15.71 -2.04
C ARG A 183 9.95 16.95 -1.30
N GLU A 184 11.26 17.10 -1.12
CA GLU A 184 11.86 18.28 -0.53
C GLU A 184 11.62 19.55 -1.37
N ALA A 185 11.58 20.70 -0.68
CA ALA A 185 11.56 22.01 -1.28
C ALA A 185 12.30 23.02 -0.39
N ASP A 186 12.81 24.11 -0.98
CA ASP A 186 13.53 25.17 -0.25
C ASP A 186 12.69 25.84 0.84
N LYS A 187 11.35 25.80 0.69
CA LYS A 187 10.39 26.35 1.65
C LYS A 187 9.41 25.27 2.02
N TYR A 188 9.11 25.16 3.32
CA TYR A 188 8.10 24.22 3.83
C TYR A 188 6.76 24.34 3.11
N ALA A 189 6.33 25.57 2.79
CA ALA A 189 5.10 25.85 2.04
C ALA A 189 5.00 25.16 0.66
N ASN A 190 6.12 24.67 0.12
CA ASN A 190 6.20 24.01 -1.18
C ASN A 190 6.51 22.51 -1.09
N VAL A 191 6.70 21.95 0.11
CA VAL A 191 6.89 20.51 0.30
C VAL A 191 5.68 19.77 -0.31
N GLN A 192 5.95 18.64 -0.95
CA GLN A 192 4.91 17.77 -1.50
C GLN A 192 4.98 16.43 -0.77
N GLU A 193 3.95 16.12 0.02
CA GLU A 193 3.95 14.91 0.83
C GLU A 193 2.52 14.51 1.21
N ALA A 194 2.31 13.19 1.29
CA ALA A 194 1.05 12.57 1.66
C ALA A 194 1.33 11.35 2.55
N ASP A 195 0.66 11.30 3.70
CA ASP A 195 1.10 10.55 4.87
C ASP A 195 0.08 9.53 5.35
N ILE A 196 0.56 8.36 5.78
CA ILE A 196 -0.12 7.45 6.72
C ILE A 196 0.75 7.39 7.96
N GLU A 197 0.27 7.91 9.08
CA GLU A 197 1.06 7.97 10.32
C GLU A 197 0.29 7.38 11.51
N VAL A 198 0.88 6.34 12.10
CA VAL A 198 0.41 5.78 13.37
C VAL A 198 1.25 6.37 14.50
N LEU A 199 0.59 7.07 15.43
CA LEU A 199 1.22 7.59 16.63
C LEU A 199 0.95 6.63 17.79
N THR A 200 1.99 5.99 18.33
CA THR A 200 1.81 4.95 19.37
C THR A 200 1.30 5.49 20.71
N LYS A 201 1.30 6.81 20.88
CA LYS A 201 0.69 7.51 22.02
C LYS A 201 -0.82 7.70 21.89
N ASP A 202 -1.35 7.64 20.67
CA ASP A 202 -2.77 7.87 20.38
C ASP A 202 -3.56 6.58 20.61
N PRO A 203 -4.90 6.66 20.74
CA PRO A 203 -5.74 5.47 20.77
C PRO A 203 -5.48 4.54 19.60
N ASP A 204 -5.60 3.24 19.83
CA ASP A 204 -5.16 2.22 18.89
C ASP A 204 -6.06 2.05 17.66
N ASP A 205 -7.17 2.79 17.62
CA ASP A 205 -8.08 2.92 16.48
C ASP A 205 -7.85 4.20 15.66
N ARG A 206 -6.84 5.01 15.99
CA ARG A 206 -6.57 6.30 15.31
C ARG A 206 -5.32 6.27 14.46
N ILE A 207 -5.46 6.80 13.24
CA ILE A 207 -4.37 7.02 12.30
C ILE A 207 -4.47 8.47 11.80
N GLN A 208 -3.31 9.13 11.68
CA GLN A 208 -3.20 10.46 11.11
C GLN A 208 -2.98 10.33 9.60
N TYR A 209 -3.79 11.04 8.82
CA TYR A 209 -3.66 11.17 7.38
C TYR A 209 -3.46 12.63 7.03
N THR A 210 -2.39 12.95 6.30
CA THR A 210 -1.99 14.34 6.05
C THR A 210 -1.54 14.52 4.62
N ASN A 211 -1.88 15.65 4.02
CA ASN A 211 -1.15 16.24 2.91
C ASN A 211 -0.36 17.45 3.42
N GLN A 212 0.96 17.40 3.34
CA GLN A 212 1.81 18.51 3.77
C GLN A 212 1.87 19.61 2.71
N PRO A 213 2.12 20.87 3.13
CA PRO A 213 2.36 21.34 4.49
C PRO A 213 1.10 21.44 5.35
N SER A 214 1.17 20.99 6.60
CA SER A 214 0.06 21.04 7.57
C SER A 214 0.09 22.26 8.50
N PHE A 215 1.12 23.10 8.40
CA PHE A 215 1.29 24.31 9.21
C PHE A 215 1.65 25.52 8.36
N ASP A 216 1.20 26.71 8.78
CA ASP A 216 1.61 27.97 8.18
C ASP A 216 2.99 28.43 8.71
N SER A 217 3.52 29.53 8.17
CA SER A 217 4.80 30.08 8.60
C SER A 217 4.83 30.59 10.05
N SER A 218 3.68 30.69 10.70
CA SER A 218 3.52 31.09 12.10
C SER A 218 3.35 29.88 13.02
N GLY A 219 3.35 28.66 12.47
CA GLY A 219 3.14 27.42 13.22
C GLY A 219 1.67 27.09 13.49
N ASN A 220 0.71 27.80 12.88
CA ASN A 220 -0.71 27.44 13.01
C ASN A 220 -1.05 26.29 12.08
N THR A 221 -1.89 25.36 12.52
CA THR A 221 -2.43 24.28 11.69
C THR A 221 -3.20 24.85 10.49
N ILE A 222 -3.01 24.27 9.32
CA ILE A 222 -3.77 24.62 8.11
C ILE A 222 -5.00 23.71 8.05
N ASP A 223 -6.19 24.32 8.09
CA ASP A 223 -7.43 23.55 8.00
C ASP A 223 -7.47 22.67 6.74
N LYS A 224 -7.94 21.42 6.91
CA LYS A 224 -8.08 20.38 5.86
C LYS A 224 -6.79 19.74 5.34
N SER A 225 -5.61 20.12 5.85
CA SER A 225 -4.37 19.42 5.50
C SER A 225 -4.28 18.04 6.16
N THR A 226 -4.92 17.87 7.32
CA THR A 226 -4.86 16.65 8.13
C THR A 226 -6.26 16.19 8.50
N GLN A 227 -6.47 14.88 8.49
CA GLN A 227 -7.68 14.21 8.96
C GLN A 227 -7.33 13.01 9.82
N ASN A 228 -7.95 12.91 10.99
CA ASN A 228 -7.85 11.72 11.82
C ASN A 228 -8.83 10.67 11.28
N GLY A 229 -8.29 9.57 10.74
CA GLY A 229 -9.13 8.42 10.40
C GLY A 229 -9.35 7.50 11.61
N THR A 230 -10.40 6.70 11.51
CA THR A 230 -10.66 5.61 12.46
C THR A 230 -10.46 4.28 11.77
N MET A 231 -9.77 3.36 12.41
CA MET A 231 -9.66 1.97 11.97
C MET A 231 -11.06 1.35 11.81
N PRO A 232 -11.36 0.70 10.67
CA PRO A 232 -12.70 0.22 10.37
C PRO A 232 -13.07 -0.97 11.27
N LYS A 233 -14.37 -1.17 11.48
CA LYS A 233 -14.93 -2.37 12.14
C LYS A 233 -14.39 -2.65 13.57
N GLY A 234 -13.89 -1.62 14.26
CA GLY A 234 -13.33 -1.75 15.61
C GLY A 234 -12.00 -2.51 15.65
N THR A 235 -11.27 -2.53 14.53
CA THR A 235 -9.90 -3.03 14.46
C THR A 235 -8.92 -2.04 15.07
N SER A 236 -7.72 -2.51 15.37
CA SER A 236 -6.62 -1.72 15.91
C SER A 236 -5.49 -1.64 14.89
N TRP A 237 -4.70 -0.56 14.86
CA TRP A 237 -3.45 -0.54 14.08
C TRP A 237 -2.39 -1.54 14.61
N ARG A 238 -2.69 -2.21 15.73
CA ARG A 238 -1.93 -3.35 16.27
C ARG A 238 -2.30 -4.67 15.59
N ASP A 239 -3.43 -4.73 14.90
CA ASP A 239 -3.83 -5.88 14.09
C ASP A 239 -3.18 -5.80 12.72
N TRP A 240 -2.97 -6.95 12.08
CA TRP A 240 -2.55 -6.98 10.68
C TRP A 240 -3.67 -6.40 9.79
N ALA A 241 -3.40 -5.29 9.14
CA ALA A 241 -4.34 -4.64 8.22
C ALA A 241 -3.65 -4.17 6.94
N VAL A 242 -4.40 -4.11 5.84
CA VAL A 242 -3.91 -3.53 4.58
C VAL A 242 -4.13 -2.03 4.62
N HIS A 243 -3.05 -1.28 4.83
CA HIS A 243 -3.03 0.17 4.72
C HIS A 243 -2.69 0.57 3.29
N ARG A 244 -3.47 1.48 2.70
CA ARG A 244 -3.31 1.90 1.31
C ARG A 244 -3.43 3.42 1.18
N LEU A 245 -2.52 4.02 0.43
CA LEU A 245 -2.59 5.38 -0.08
C LEU A 245 -2.74 5.32 -1.60
N ASP A 246 -3.83 5.89 -2.10
CA ASP A 246 -4.01 6.22 -3.51
C ASP A 246 -3.84 7.71 -3.71
N TRP A 247 -2.76 8.07 -4.39
CA TRP A 247 -2.45 9.43 -4.78
C TRP A 247 -2.66 9.58 -6.28
N ASP A 248 -3.60 10.45 -6.66
CA ASP A 248 -3.80 10.87 -8.04
C ASP A 248 -3.77 12.40 -8.18
N ALA A 249 -4.18 12.92 -9.35
CA ALA A 249 -4.12 14.34 -9.64
C ALA A 249 -5.14 15.19 -8.86
N LYS A 250 -6.18 14.58 -8.29
CA LYS A 250 -7.30 15.26 -7.62
C LYS A 250 -7.25 15.06 -6.12
N ASP A 251 -6.91 13.85 -5.68
CA ASP A 251 -7.10 13.41 -4.30
C ASP A 251 -5.93 12.56 -3.80
N SER A 252 -5.72 12.61 -2.49
CA SER A 252 -5.02 11.56 -1.72
C SER A 252 -6.08 10.82 -0.92
N THR A 253 -6.25 9.53 -1.19
CA THR A 253 -7.30 8.69 -0.59
C THR A 253 -6.67 7.55 0.18
N TRP A 254 -7.13 7.34 1.41
CA TRP A 254 -6.60 6.34 2.31
C TRP A 254 -7.62 5.26 2.59
N LEU A 255 -7.17 4.01 2.53
CA LEU A 255 -8.00 2.85 2.80
C LEU A 255 -7.33 1.94 3.83
N VAL A 256 -8.18 1.29 4.64
CA VAL A 256 -7.80 0.19 5.52
C VAL A 256 -8.69 -1.01 5.20
N ASP A 257 -8.08 -2.15 4.87
CA ASP A 257 -8.77 -3.38 4.45
C ASP A 257 -9.83 -3.12 3.35
N GLY A 258 -9.45 -2.29 2.37
CA GLY A 258 -10.30 -1.89 1.24
C GLY A 258 -11.45 -0.95 1.59
N SER A 259 -11.58 -0.52 2.85
CA SER A 259 -12.56 0.50 3.27
C SER A 259 -11.90 1.87 3.26
N GLU A 260 -12.48 2.84 2.55
CA GLU A 260 -12.03 4.23 2.62
C GLU A 260 -12.20 4.77 4.04
N VAL A 261 -11.13 5.32 4.59
CA VAL A 261 -11.08 5.88 5.95
C VAL A 261 -10.82 7.39 5.95
N SER A 262 -10.25 7.93 4.87
CA SER A 262 -10.06 9.36 4.66
C SER A 262 -9.81 9.68 3.19
N SER A 263 -10.12 10.92 2.78
CA SER A 263 -9.74 11.47 1.49
C SER A 263 -9.52 12.99 1.61
N ILE A 264 -8.43 13.48 1.04
CA ILE A 264 -8.02 14.89 1.07
C ILE A 264 -7.74 15.36 -0.37
N SER A 265 -8.53 16.33 -0.83
CA SER A 265 -8.34 17.08 -2.10
C SER A 265 -7.51 18.37 -1.92
N PHE A 266 -7.24 18.75 -0.67
CA PHE A 266 -6.47 19.95 -0.36
C PHE A 266 -4.97 19.63 -0.34
N GLN A 267 -4.16 20.46 -1.01
CA GLN A 267 -2.70 20.31 -1.08
C GLN A 267 -2.21 18.94 -1.55
N VAL A 268 -2.99 18.26 -2.38
CA VAL A 268 -2.57 17.00 -3.01
C VAL A 268 -1.20 17.19 -3.67
N PRO A 269 -0.23 16.29 -3.42
CA PRO A 269 1.09 16.38 -4.04
C PRO A 269 0.99 16.48 -5.56
N ARG A 270 1.74 17.41 -6.16
CA ARG A 270 1.69 17.70 -7.61
C ARG A 270 2.94 17.27 -8.37
N ASP A 271 4.04 17.13 -7.65
CA ASP A 271 5.34 16.83 -8.22
C ASP A 271 5.69 15.36 -7.96
N PRO A 272 6.52 14.72 -8.81
CA PRO A 272 7.06 13.40 -8.52
C PRO A 272 7.85 13.36 -7.21
N SER A 273 7.59 12.34 -6.41
CA SER A 273 8.07 12.17 -5.04
C SER A 273 8.81 10.84 -4.86
N ARG A 274 9.50 10.69 -3.73
CA ARG A 274 9.90 9.38 -3.21
C ARG A 274 8.71 8.72 -2.53
N VAL A 275 8.76 7.40 -2.38
CA VAL A 275 7.97 6.63 -1.40
C VAL A 275 8.90 6.31 -0.24
N MET A 276 8.43 6.46 0.98
CA MET A 276 9.25 6.32 2.18
C MET A 276 8.48 5.55 3.26
N LEU A 277 9.23 4.79 4.06
CA LEU A 277 8.72 4.16 5.27
C LEU A 277 9.68 4.43 6.42
N ASN A 278 9.15 4.72 7.60
CA ASN A 278 9.97 4.88 8.79
C ASN A 278 9.28 4.43 10.08
N SER A 279 10.10 4.24 11.10
CA SER A 279 9.70 4.09 12.51
C SER A 279 10.65 4.93 13.33
N TRP A 280 10.13 5.97 13.97
CA TRP A 280 10.95 7.01 14.58
C TRP A 280 10.33 7.64 15.81
N SER A 281 11.17 8.32 16.57
CA SER A 281 10.81 9.24 17.64
C SER A 281 11.94 10.24 17.81
N ASP A 282 11.60 11.49 18.08
CA ASP A 282 12.59 12.52 18.41
C ASP A 282 12.21 13.29 19.68
N GLY A 283 11.21 12.80 20.42
CA GLY A 283 10.67 13.44 21.61
C GLY A 283 9.97 14.77 21.34
N GLY A 284 9.72 15.13 20.07
CA GLY A 284 8.91 16.27 19.69
C GLY A 284 7.43 16.05 19.99
N SER A 285 6.61 17.09 19.82
CA SER A 285 5.18 17.03 20.14
C SER A 285 4.42 16.04 19.26
N TRP A 286 4.88 15.80 18.03
CA TRP A 286 4.25 14.87 17.08
C TRP A 286 4.33 13.42 17.55
N SER A 287 5.54 12.82 17.59
CA SER A 287 5.74 11.45 18.08
C SER A 287 5.42 11.31 19.57
N GLY A 288 5.59 12.39 20.34
CA GLY A 288 5.65 12.34 21.79
C GLY A 288 7.01 11.83 22.29
N VAL A 289 7.13 11.73 23.62
CA VAL A 289 8.36 11.29 24.29
C VAL A 289 8.23 9.81 24.65
N MET A 290 9.16 9.00 24.14
CA MET A 290 9.32 7.60 24.53
C MET A 290 10.17 7.49 25.81
N GLU A 291 9.76 6.63 26.74
CA GLU A 291 10.53 6.35 27.96
C GLU A 291 11.83 5.59 27.64
N VAL A 292 12.88 5.82 28.42
CA VAL A 292 14.18 5.14 28.20
C VAL A 292 14.03 3.63 28.40
N GLY A 293 14.54 2.86 27.45
CA GLY A 293 14.44 1.40 27.42
C GLY A 293 13.21 0.87 26.68
N HIS A 294 12.28 1.75 26.28
CA HIS A 294 11.11 1.37 25.50
C HIS A 294 11.39 1.32 24.00
N SER A 295 10.48 0.68 23.26
CA SER A 295 10.60 0.53 21.81
C SER A 295 9.26 0.43 21.12
N ALA A 296 9.22 0.77 19.83
CA ALA A 296 8.10 0.52 18.95
C ALA A 296 8.60 -0.09 17.63
N VAL A 297 7.72 -0.79 16.93
CA VAL A 297 8.06 -1.47 15.67
C VAL A 297 6.89 -1.46 14.70
N MET A 298 7.18 -1.11 13.45
CA MET A 298 6.31 -1.38 12.31
C MET A 298 6.69 -2.73 11.70
N GLN A 299 5.74 -3.66 11.67
CA GLN A 299 5.91 -4.98 11.05
C GLN A 299 5.15 -5.01 9.74
N ILE A 300 5.76 -5.56 8.67
CA ILE A 300 5.26 -5.51 7.30
C ILE A 300 5.41 -6.88 6.67
N GLN A 301 4.30 -7.48 6.24
CA GLN A 301 4.31 -8.76 5.52
C GLN A 301 4.59 -8.58 4.02
N TRP A 302 4.07 -7.53 3.40
CA TRP A 302 4.29 -7.24 2.00
C TRP A 302 4.00 -5.77 1.68
N ILE A 303 4.57 -5.29 0.57
CA ILE A 303 4.33 -3.97 -0.02
C ILE A 303 3.97 -4.17 -1.49
N GLU A 304 2.86 -3.59 -1.95
CA GLU A 304 2.43 -3.62 -3.36
C GLU A 304 2.26 -2.19 -3.86
N MET A 305 2.73 -1.91 -5.07
CA MET A 305 2.71 -0.58 -5.66
C MET A 305 2.33 -0.65 -7.12
N VAL A 306 1.37 0.18 -7.55
CA VAL A 306 1.23 0.58 -8.95
C VAL A 306 1.41 2.08 -9.08
N PHE A 307 2.18 2.50 -10.08
CA PHE A 307 2.59 3.90 -10.19
C PHE A 307 2.90 4.33 -11.62
N ASN A 308 2.90 5.65 -11.84
CA ASN A 308 3.58 6.25 -12.97
C ASN A 308 4.94 6.80 -12.55
N SER A 309 5.88 6.87 -13.48
CA SER A 309 7.21 7.42 -13.24
C SER A 309 7.58 8.43 -14.31
N THR A 310 8.23 9.51 -13.88
CA THR A 310 8.79 10.54 -14.76
C THR A 310 10.19 10.20 -15.26
N GLU A 311 10.76 9.08 -14.82
CA GLU A 311 12.10 8.67 -15.25
C GLU A 311 12.13 8.13 -16.70
N SER A 312 13.23 8.43 -17.39
CA SER A 312 13.42 8.03 -18.78
C SER A 312 13.43 6.50 -18.95
N SER A 313 13.06 6.03 -20.14
CA SER A 313 13.03 4.60 -20.47
C SER A 313 14.37 3.89 -20.29
N SER A 314 15.49 4.58 -20.51
CA SER A 314 16.83 3.99 -20.37
C SER A 314 17.19 3.59 -18.94
N LYS A 315 16.67 4.32 -17.94
CA LYS A 315 16.81 3.92 -16.54
C LYS A 315 15.91 2.72 -16.24
N ARG A 316 14.69 2.70 -16.76
CA ARG A 316 13.74 1.58 -16.61
C ARG A 316 14.30 0.26 -17.15
N ASP A 317 15.02 0.27 -18.28
CA ASP A 317 15.66 -0.93 -18.85
C ASP A 317 16.75 -1.53 -17.94
N VAL A 318 17.43 -0.72 -17.11
CA VAL A 318 18.40 -1.20 -16.12
C VAL A 318 17.68 -1.84 -14.93
N LEU A 319 16.59 -1.21 -14.48
CA LEU A 319 15.76 -1.73 -13.40
C LEU A 319 15.17 -3.09 -13.79
N ASP A 320 14.59 -3.21 -14.99
CA ASP A 320 13.99 -4.44 -15.51
C ASP A 320 14.96 -5.64 -15.58
N ASN A 321 16.18 -5.43 -16.09
CA ASN A 321 17.20 -6.49 -16.15
C ASN A 321 17.67 -6.96 -14.77
N SER A 322 17.63 -6.09 -13.75
CA SER A 322 18.02 -6.45 -12.37
C SER A 322 16.98 -7.35 -11.68
N PHE A 323 15.69 -7.20 -12.02
CA PHE A 323 14.60 -7.99 -11.42
C PHE A 323 14.55 -9.44 -11.91
N HIS A 324 15.07 -9.73 -13.11
CA HIS A 324 15.09 -11.09 -13.67
C HIS A 324 16.09 -12.04 -13.00
N GLN A 325 17.07 -11.53 -12.23
CA GLN A 325 18.22 -12.32 -11.80
C GLN A 325 18.13 -12.84 -10.36
N ALA A 326 17.27 -12.25 -9.52
CA ALA A 326 17.14 -12.63 -8.12
C ALA A 326 15.70 -13.04 -7.81
N GLY A 327 15.43 -14.34 -7.66
CA GLY A 327 14.15 -14.87 -7.13
C GLY A 327 13.83 -14.48 -5.68
N LEU A 328 14.45 -13.39 -5.21
CA LEU A 328 14.40 -12.75 -3.90
C LEU A 328 14.01 -11.26 -4.01
N GLY A 329 13.84 -10.74 -5.23
CA GLY A 329 13.41 -9.37 -5.51
C GLY A 329 11.89 -9.19 -5.53
N PRO A 330 11.39 -7.98 -5.80
CA PRO A 330 9.96 -7.79 -5.97
C PRO A 330 9.45 -8.63 -7.15
N ARG A 331 8.23 -9.17 -7.03
CA ARG A 331 7.50 -9.70 -8.18
C ARG A 331 6.97 -8.51 -8.96
N GLY A 332 7.29 -8.46 -10.25
CA GLY A 332 6.84 -7.44 -11.18
C GLY A 332 7.97 -6.72 -11.91
N GLN A 333 7.65 -6.21 -13.10
CA GLN A 333 8.62 -5.60 -14.01
C GLN A 333 8.28 -4.12 -14.22
N LEU A 334 9.33 -3.30 -14.32
CA LEU A 334 9.22 -1.94 -14.86
C LEU A 334 9.27 -2.03 -16.39
N ASP A 335 8.33 -2.80 -16.94
CA ASP A 335 8.36 -3.23 -18.32
C ASP A 335 7.99 -2.08 -19.27
N ARG A 336 8.61 -2.06 -20.44
CA ARG A 336 8.32 -1.02 -21.45
C ARG A 336 6.94 -1.27 -22.04
N ARG A 337 6.06 -0.25 -22.05
CA ARG A 337 4.82 -0.24 -22.86
C ARG A 337 5.10 -0.83 -24.25
N ARG A 338 4.48 -1.96 -24.61
CA ARG A 338 4.55 -2.47 -25.98
C ARG A 338 3.53 -1.69 -26.81
N GLY A 339 4.02 -0.82 -27.69
CA GLY A 339 3.19 -0.06 -28.63
C GLY A 339 3.32 1.46 -28.47
N GLU A 340 2.72 2.20 -29.40
CA GLU A 340 2.75 3.67 -29.52
C GLU A 340 2.02 4.40 -28.38
N GLY A 341 2.32 4.07 -27.11
CA GLY A 341 1.78 4.75 -25.93
C GLY A 341 0.34 4.37 -25.56
N LYS A 342 -0.30 3.41 -26.22
CA LYS A 342 -1.67 2.97 -25.93
C LYS A 342 -1.66 1.77 -24.97
N CYS A 343 -2.41 1.84 -23.88
CA CYS A 343 -2.66 0.66 -23.04
C CYS A 343 -3.63 -0.27 -23.80
N GLN A 344 -3.14 -1.43 -24.24
CA GLN A 344 -3.94 -2.41 -24.97
C GLN A 344 -4.36 -3.56 -24.07
N ILE A 345 -3.48 -3.99 -23.16
CA ILE A 345 -3.78 -4.99 -22.14
C ILE A 345 -3.86 -4.31 -20.78
N VAL A 346 -5.08 -4.25 -20.24
CA VAL A 346 -5.37 -3.66 -18.92
C VAL A 346 -5.41 -4.77 -17.89
N CYS A 347 -4.63 -4.60 -16.83
CA CYS A 347 -4.62 -5.51 -15.69
C CYS A 347 -5.13 -4.81 -14.42
N SER A 348 -5.47 -5.61 -13.41
CA SER A 348 -5.86 -5.16 -12.07
C SER A 348 -5.11 -5.96 -11.03
N ILE A 349 -4.68 -5.27 -9.98
CA ILE A 349 -4.14 -5.89 -8.77
C ILE A 349 -5.20 -6.00 -7.65
N ASP A 350 -6.39 -5.40 -7.84
CA ASP A 350 -7.49 -5.44 -6.87
C ASP A 350 -8.51 -6.54 -7.15
N SER A 351 -8.55 -7.04 -8.39
CA SER A 351 -9.44 -8.12 -8.82
C SER A 351 -8.80 -9.51 -8.63
N SER A 352 -7.59 -9.54 -8.06
CA SER A 352 -6.84 -10.77 -7.80
C SER A 352 -7.19 -11.35 -6.43
N ASN A 353 -7.43 -12.65 -6.37
CA ASN A 353 -7.51 -13.39 -5.09
C ASN A 353 -6.13 -13.84 -4.58
N THR A 354 -5.06 -13.57 -5.34
CA THR A 354 -3.69 -13.91 -5.00
C THR A 354 -2.88 -12.63 -4.80
N ILE A 355 -2.47 -12.36 -3.55
CA ILE A 355 -1.70 -11.16 -3.19
C ILE A 355 -0.43 -11.06 -4.05
N GLY A 356 -0.20 -9.89 -4.66
CA GLY A 356 0.94 -9.62 -5.52
C GLY A 356 0.82 -10.12 -6.96
N ALA A 357 -0.33 -10.66 -7.36
CA ALA A 357 -0.58 -11.13 -8.72
C ALA A 357 -1.54 -10.21 -9.47
N ALA A 358 -1.26 -9.97 -10.74
CA ALA A 358 -2.14 -9.22 -11.62
C ALA A 358 -3.13 -10.16 -12.34
N VAL A 359 -4.36 -9.68 -12.52
CA VAL A 359 -5.36 -10.32 -13.38
C VAL A 359 -5.66 -9.43 -14.59
N MET A 360 -5.82 -10.03 -15.76
CA MET A 360 -6.11 -9.29 -16.98
C MET A 360 -7.59 -8.96 -17.07
N LEU A 361 -7.93 -7.67 -17.02
CA LEU A 361 -9.30 -7.17 -17.18
C LEU A 361 -9.72 -7.06 -18.64
N HIS A 362 -8.80 -6.63 -19.50
CA HIS A 362 -9.10 -6.37 -20.91
C HIS A 362 -7.90 -6.66 -21.80
N ASN A 363 -8.15 -7.24 -22.98
CA ASN A 363 -7.14 -7.46 -24.00
C ASN A 363 -7.60 -6.91 -25.36
N GLY A 364 -7.18 -5.68 -25.67
CA GLY A 364 -7.44 -5.01 -26.95
C GLY A 364 -6.57 -5.49 -28.11
N THR A 365 -5.64 -6.42 -27.89
CA THR A 365 -4.79 -7.01 -28.94
C THR A 365 -5.36 -8.30 -29.52
N ALA A 366 -6.38 -8.87 -28.88
CA ALA A 366 -7.06 -10.04 -29.39
C ALA A 366 -7.65 -9.71 -30.77
N PRO A 367 -7.35 -10.50 -31.83
CA PRO A 367 -8.09 -10.41 -33.08
C PRO A 367 -9.56 -10.53 -32.72
N GLY A 368 -10.42 -9.64 -33.22
CA GLY A 368 -11.84 -9.60 -32.90
C GLY A 368 -12.54 -10.92 -33.22
N GLN A 369 -12.38 -11.91 -32.36
CA GLN A 369 -13.47 -12.77 -32.00
C GLN A 369 -14.43 -11.84 -31.31
N LEU A 370 -15.60 -11.68 -31.90
CA LEU A 370 -16.81 -11.62 -31.12
C LEU A 370 -16.70 -12.71 -30.04
N LEU A 371 -16.14 -12.36 -28.87
CA LEU A 371 -16.72 -12.79 -27.63
C LEU A 371 -18.12 -12.22 -27.71
N GLY A 372 -19.00 -12.99 -28.37
CA GLY A 372 -20.42 -12.82 -28.25
C GLY A 372 -20.63 -12.89 -26.76
N GLN A 373 -20.71 -11.72 -26.13
CA GLN A 373 -21.34 -11.57 -24.85
C GLN A 373 -22.70 -12.22 -25.05
N SER A 374 -22.82 -13.43 -24.52
CA SER A 374 -24.06 -14.09 -24.22
C SER A 374 -24.76 -13.24 -23.15
N SER A 375 -25.21 -12.06 -23.54
CA SER A 375 -26.06 -11.16 -22.77
C SER A 375 -27.14 -10.52 -23.66
N ALA A 376 -27.12 -10.74 -24.97
CA ALA A 376 -28.18 -10.32 -25.90
C ALA A 376 -29.22 -11.42 -26.27
N MET A 377 -29.19 -12.60 -25.62
CA MET A 377 -30.19 -13.66 -25.82
C MET A 377 -31.00 -13.98 -24.55
N ALA A 378 -31.08 -13.04 -23.60
CA ALA A 378 -31.89 -13.17 -22.39
C ALA A 378 -33.02 -12.13 -22.28
N PHE A 379 -33.44 -11.51 -23.40
CA PHE A 379 -34.56 -10.55 -23.41
C PHE A 379 -35.76 -10.94 -24.29
N TRP A 380 -35.85 -12.19 -24.75
CA TRP A 380 -37.01 -12.67 -25.51
C TRP A 380 -37.65 -13.97 -25.00
N VAL A 381 -37.31 -14.44 -23.80
CA VAL A 381 -37.91 -15.66 -23.23
C VAL A 381 -39.10 -15.45 -22.26
N PRO A 382 -39.41 -14.26 -21.70
CA PRO A 382 -40.66 -14.10 -20.94
C PRO A 382 -41.88 -13.61 -21.75
N VAL A 383 -41.78 -13.46 -23.08
CA VAL A 383 -42.95 -13.07 -23.91
C VAL A 383 -43.53 -14.24 -24.72
N ALA A 384 -42.73 -15.25 -25.08
CA ALA A 384 -43.23 -16.40 -25.84
C ALA A 384 -44.03 -17.42 -25.00
N LEU A 385 -43.82 -17.47 -23.67
CA LEU A 385 -44.56 -18.37 -22.77
C LEU A 385 -45.88 -17.78 -22.25
N MET A 386 -46.09 -16.47 -22.37
CA MET A 386 -47.38 -15.82 -22.04
C MET A 386 -48.39 -15.85 -23.20
N SER A 387 -47.93 -16.06 -24.45
CA SER A 387 -48.81 -16.23 -25.62
C SER A 387 -49.33 -17.66 -25.82
N ALA A 388 -48.73 -18.66 -25.16
CA ALA A 388 -49.19 -20.06 -25.25
C ALA A 388 -50.30 -20.42 -24.23
N MET A 389 -50.54 -19.59 -23.21
CA MET A 389 -51.65 -19.79 -22.25
C MET A 389 -52.93 -19.02 -22.59
N PHE A 390 -52.93 -18.14 -23.60
CA PHE A 390 -54.13 -17.41 -24.02
C PHE A 390 -54.92 -18.08 -25.16
N TYR A 391 -54.38 -19.12 -25.81
CA TYR A 391 -55.08 -19.86 -26.87
C TYR A 391 -55.74 -21.19 -26.42
N GLN A 392 -55.70 -21.53 -25.13
CA GLN A 392 -56.44 -22.69 -24.57
C GLN A 392 -57.57 -22.32 -23.59
N LEU A 393 -58.05 -21.07 -23.61
CA LEU A 393 -59.22 -20.65 -22.83
C LEU A 393 -60.43 -20.20 -23.66
N TRP A 394 -60.38 -20.36 -24.99
CA TRP A 394 -61.56 -20.31 -25.87
C TRP A 394 -61.51 -21.45 -26.88
N ALA A 395 -61.88 -22.64 -26.41
CA ALA A 395 -62.46 -23.74 -27.18
C ALA A 395 -63.33 -24.58 -26.25
#